data_AF-U5HB29-F1
#
_entry.id   AF-U5HB29-F1
#
_cell.length_a   1.000
_cell.length_b   1.000
_cell.length_c   1.000
_cell.angle_alpha   90.00
_cell.angle_beta   90.00
_cell.angle_gamma   90.00
#
_symmetry.space_group_name_H-M   'P 1'
#
loop_
_entity.id
_entity.type
_entity.pdbx_description
1 polymer ?
#
loop_
_entity_poly.entity_id
_entity_poly.type
_entity_poly.pdbx_seq_one_letter_code
_entity_poly.pdbx_strand_id
1 'polypeptide(L)'
;MFKHTLQPPVISLFSSSSSHPLVLSSAASTSASFAEDSWISLVDDATDQLIPSQPFPSSSSATTTTTTLGTPSQSTMKVGSPTTPSPTSTSTFPTTSSSKGSISGPVLHLQSPDIKTTFIRFGDSPSNTGASSSSSSGLAINAPYLHLFLKPLGQGTNFYLDVLVTDERGNSYVIRASTFQVSSSSP
;
A
#
# COMPACT_ATOMS: atom_id res chain seq x y z
N MET A 1 -7.95 -17.38 4.59
CA MET A 1 -6.65 -17.78 5.18
C MET A 1 -6.68 -18.11 6.69
N PHE A 2 -7.18 -17.24 7.57
CA PHE A 2 -7.10 -17.40 9.04
C PHE A 2 -8.34 -18.03 9.70
N LYS A 3 -9.30 -18.53 8.91
CA LYS A 3 -10.60 -19.03 9.41
C LYS A 3 -10.47 -20.22 10.38
N HIS A 4 -9.51 -21.10 10.13
CA HIS A 4 -9.33 -22.35 10.90
C HIS A 4 -8.10 -22.29 11.82
N THR A 5 -7.58 -21.09 12.07
CA THR A 5 -6.40 -20.86 12.91
C THR A 5 -6.83 -20.21 14.21
N LEU A 6 -6.21 -20.58 15.33
CA LEU A 6 -6.34 -19.83 16.57
C LEU A 6 -5.73 -18.44 16.38
N GLN A 7 -6.57 -17.41 16.42
CA GLN A 7 -6.16 -16.03 16.14
C GLN A 7 -5.58 -15.40 17.42
N PRO A 8 -4.30 -14.99 17.42
CA PRO A 8 -3.74 -14.25 18.56
C PRO A 8 -4.41 -12.87 18.66
N PRO A 9 -4.26 -12.17 19.81
CA PRO A 9 -4.80 -10.82 20.00
C PRO A 9 -4.32 -9.79 18.96
N VAL A 10 -3.13 -10.03 18.37
CA VAL A 10 -2.54 -9.18 17.33
C VAL A 10 -2.06 -10.05 16.17
N ILE A 11 -2.52 -9.74 14.96
CA ILE A 11 -2.07 -10.38 13.72
C ILE A 11 -1.35 -9.33 12.87
N SER A 12 -0.08 -9.58 12.55
CA SER A 12 0.68 -8.74 11.61
C SER A 12 0.49 -9.28 10.18
N LEU A 13 -0.04 -8.43 9.30
CA LEU A 13 -0.23 -8.78 7.87
C LEU A 13 0.98 -8.46 7.01
N PHE A 14 1.77 -7.51 7.48
CA PHE A 14 2.93 -6.97 6.78
C PHE A 14 3.94 -6.49 7.81
N SER A 15 5.21 -6.74 7.54
CA SER A 15 6.33 -6.14 8.26
C SER A 15 7.46 -5.88 7.29
N SER A 16 7.91 -4.63 7.20
CA SER A 16 9.02 -4.20 6.33
C SER A 16 10.37 -4.78 6.74
N SER A 17 10.51 -5.25 7.99
CA SER A 17 11.72 -5.93 8.49
C SER A 17 11.67 -7.46 8.37
N SER A 18 10.55 -8.03 7.91
CA SER A 18 10.42 -9.47 7.67
C SER A 18 11.21 -9.88 6.43
N SER A 19 11.76 -11.10 6.41
CA SER A 19 12.41 -11.67 5.20
C SER A 19 11.44 -11.86 4.03
N HIS A 20 10.14 -11.98 4.32
CA HIS A 20 9.08 -12.13 3.31
C HIS A 20 7.92 -11.17 3.65
N PRO A 21 8.10 -9.85 3.42
CA PRO A 21 7.14 -8.83 3.85
C PRO A 21 5.74 -9.04 3.29
N LEU A 22 5.67 -9.55 2.06
CA LEU A 22 4.44 -9.68 1.26
C LEU A 22 3.94 -11.11 1.14
N VAL A 23 4.36 -12.01 2.03
CA VAL A 23 3.95 -13.44 1.98
C VAL A 23 2.44 -13.64 2.04
N LEU A 24 1.70 -12.72 2.67
CA LEU A 24 0.24 -12.75 2.79
C LEU A 24 -0.47 -11.97 1.66
N SER A 25 0.29 -11.36 0.76
CA SER A 25 -0.28 -10.66 -0.39
C SER A 25 -0.68 -11.67 -1.47
N SER A 26 -1.87 -11.48 -2.03
CA SER A 26 -2.36 -12.27 -3.17
C SER A 26 -2.04 -11.60 -4.50
N ALA A 27 -1.88 -10.27 -4.49
CA ALA A 27 -1.56 -9.48 -5.66
C ALA A 27 -0.81 -8.21 -5.26
N ALA A 28 0.14 -7.84 -6.10
CA ALA A 28 0.72 -6.51 -6.17
C ALA A 28 0.69 -6.07 -7.63
N SER A 29 0.35 -4.81 -7.87
CA SER A 29 0.18 -4.25 -9.21
C SER A 29 0.78 -2.87 -9.27
N THR A 30 1.30 -2.49 -10.45
CA THR A 30 1.74 -1.14 -10.79
C THR A 30 1.02 -0.67 -12.05
N SER A 31 0.89 0.64 -12.23
CA SER A 31 0.22 1.21 -13.39
C SER A 31 1.00 0.96 -14.69
N ALA A 32 0.37 0.28 -15.65
CA ALA A 32 0.94 0.10 -16.99
C ALA A 32 0.99 1.42 -17.79
N SER A 33 0.05 2.34 -17.52
CA SER A 33 0.01 3.65 -18.18
C SER A 33 1.14 4.59 -17.73
N PHE A 34 1.73 4.32 -16.57
CA PHE A 34 2.80 5.12 -15.96
C PHE A 34 3.92 4.22 -15.44
N ALA A 35 4.38 3.26 -16.26
CA ALA A 35 5.31 2.21 -15.83
C ALA A 35 6.64 2.73 -15.25
N GLU A 36 7.14 3.86 -15.75
CA GLU A 36 8.41 4.48 -15.30
C GLU A 36 8.27 5.29 -13.99
N ASP A 37 7.04 5.66 -13.64
CA ASP A 37 6.72 6.46 -12.46
C ASP A 37 5.93 5.67 -11.40
N SER A 38 5.65 4.39 -11.68
CA SER A 38 4.87 3.49 -10.82
C SER A 38 5.71 2.35 -10.32
N TRP A 39 5.95 2.33 -9.00
CA TRP A 39 6.75 1.29 -8.39
C TRP A 39 6.35 0.99 -6.95
N ILE A 40 6.70 -0.22 -6.53
CA ILE A 40 6.55 -0.72 -5.15
C ILE A 40 7.90 -1.27 -4.73
N SER A 41 8.49 -0.76 -3.65
CA SER A 41 9.78 -1.28 -3.19
C SER A 41 10.04 -1.07 -1.71
N LEU A 42 10.99 -1.85 -1.17
CA LEU A 42 11.54 -1.60 0.15
C LEU A 42 12.69 -0.61 0.07
N VAL A 43 12.58 0.43 0.89
CA VAL A 43 13.49 1.56 0.95
C VAL A 43 13.92 1.76 2.40
N ASP A 44 15.17 2.14 2.62
CA ASP A 44 15.60 2.62 3.94
C ASP A 44 15.09 4.06 4.14
N ASP A 45 14.21 4.27 5.12
CA ASP A 45 13.53 5.57 5.31
C ASP A 45 14.52 6.72 5.60
N ALA A 46 15.69 6.42 6.17
CA ALA A 46 16.72 7.41 6.49
C ALA A 46 17.46 7.92 5.25
N THR A 47 17.64 7.06 4.26
CA THR A 47 18.50 7.34 3.11
C THR A 47 17.75 7.41 1.78
N ASP A 48 16.48 7.03 1.75
CA ASP A 48 15.69 6.77 0.54
C ASP A 48 16.35 5.77 -0.42
N GLN A 49 17.30 4.96 0.05
CA GLN A 49 17.98 3.96 -0.77
C GLN A 49 17.18 2.66 -0.82
N LEU A 50 17.11 2.06 -2.01
CA LEU A 50 16.57 0.71 -2.17
C LEU A 50 17.34 -0.26 -1.28
N ILE A 51 16.63 -1.14 -0.59
CA ILE A 51 17.25 -2.20 0.20
C ILE A 51 17.40 -3.43 -0.71
N PRO A 52 18.63 -3.83 -1.07
CA PRO A 52 18.85 -4.95 -1.98
C PRO A 52 18.91 -6.25 -1.18
N SER A 53 17.81 -6.99 -0.99
CA SER A 53 17.85 -8.40 -0.48
C SER A 53 16.54 -9.18 -0.27
N GLN A 54 15.32 -8.71 -0.58
CA GLN A 54 14.09 -9.42 -0.18
C GLN A 54 13.15 -9.85 -1.33
N PRO A 55 12.71 -11.12 -1.39
CA PRO A 55 11.87 -11.63 -2.47
C PRO A 55 10.43 -11.05 -2.42
N PHE A 56 9.96 -10.53 -3.55
CA PHE A 56 8.55 -10.22 -3.81
C PHE A 56 7.89 -11.44 -4.48
N PRO A 57 6.66 -11.84 -4.11
CA PRO A 57 5.91 -12.81 -4.88
C PRO A 57 5.42 -12.17 -6.19
N SER A 58 6.04 -12.50 -7.32
CA SER A 58 5.55 -12.19 -8.66
C SER A 58 4.60 -13.28 -9.15
N SER A 59 3.48 -12.91 -9.77
CA SER A 59 2.49 -13.85 -10.33
C SER A 59 2.93 -14.49 -11.66
N SER A 60 4.13 -14.17 -12.15
CA SER A 60 4.72 -14.75 -13.34
C SER A 60 6.06 -15.39 -13.01
N SER A 61 6.21 -16.64 -13.45
CA SER A 61 7.37 -17.50 -13.29
C SER A 61 8.64 -16.85 -13.85
N ALA A 62 9.41 -16.16 -13.02
CA ALA A 62 10.78 -15.80 -13.29
C ALA A 62 11.54 -15.65 -11.98
N THR A 63 12.53 -16.52 -11.79
CA THR A 63 13.54 -16.44 -10.74
C THR A 63 14.41 -15.20 -10.99
N THR A 64 13.97 -14.03 -10.50
CA THR A 64 14.82 -12.82 -10.43
C THR A 64 14.59 -12.12 -9.10
N THR A 65 15.66 -12.04 -8.32
CA THR A 65 15.79 -11.41 -7.01
C THR A 65 15.66 -9.89 -7.14
N THR A 66 14.45 -9.35 -7.27
CA THR A 66 14.25 -7.89 -7.33
C THR A 66 13.24 -7.44 -6.28
N THR A 67 13.69 -6.52 -5.40
CA THR A 67 12.93 -5.89 -4.30
C THR A 67 11.98 -4.79 -4.75
N THR A 68 11.77 -4.68 -6.06
CA THR A 68 11.01 -3.62 -6.72
C THR A 68 10.07 -4.25 -7.74
N LEU A 69 8.76 -4.00 -7.62
CA LEU A 69 7.82 -4.17 -8.72
C LEU A 69 7.74 -2.83 -9.46
N GLY A 70 8.10 -2.80 -10.74
CA GLY A 70 8.29 -1.58 -11.53
C GLY A 70 9.74 -1.06 -11.49
N THR A 71 10.07 -0.12 -12.37
CA THR A 71 11.40 0.50 -12.46
C THR A 71 11.34 1.87 -11.82
N PRO A 72 11.95 2.12 -10.64
CA PRO A 72 12.02 3.47 -10.11
C PRO A 72 12.97 4.30 -10.98
N SER A 73 12.43 5.20 -11.80
CA SER A 73 13.27 6.19 -12.48
C SER A 73 13.86 7.15 -11.43
N GLN A 74 15.20 7.26 -11.38
CA GLN A 74 15.90 8.13 -10.41
C GLN A 74 15.50 9.60 -10.52
N SER A 75 14.89 10.03 -11.64
CA SER A 75 14.38 11.40 -11.82
C SER A 75 13.17 11.73 -10.95
N THR A 76 12.38 10.72 -10.54
CA THR A 76 11.11 10.92 -9.82
C THR A 76 11.29 10.96 -8.29
N MET A 77 12.50 10.68 -7.78
CA MET A 77 12.88 10.88 -6.36
C MET A 77 13.34 12.33 -6.06
N LYS A 78 13.26 13.22 -7.05
CA LYS A 78 13.58 14.63 -6.86
C LYS A 78 12.35 15.37 -6.34
N VAL A 79 12.35 15.63 -5.03
CA VAL A 79 11.53 16.69 -4.40
C VAL A 79 11.58 17.92 -5.30
N GLY A 80 10.41 18.47 -5.62
CA GLY A 80 10.26 19.62 -6.50
C GLY A 80 11.35 20.66 -6.26
N SER A 81 11.99 21.12 -7.33
CA SER A 81 12.92 22.26 -7.23
C SER A 81 12.19 23.44 -6.58
N PRO A 82 12.87 24.26 -5.77
CA PRO A 82 12.28 25.50 -5.28
C PRO A 82 12.11 26.44 -6.47
N THR A 83 10.93 26.42 -7.10
CA THR A 83 10.54 27.47 -8.04
C THR A 83 10.21 28.70 -7.20
N THR A 84 10.93 29.78 -7.51
CA THR A 84 10.92 31.11 -6.90
C THR A 84 9.52 31.60 -6.52
N PRO A 85 9.31 32.17 -5.30
CA PRO A 85 7.97 32.54 -4.84
C PRO A 85 7.45 33.80 -5.54
N SER A 86 6.22 33.74 -6.04
CA SER A 86 5.35 34.90 -6.26
C SER A 86 4.39 35.01 -5.07
N PRO A 87 4.25 36.17 -4.42
CA PRO A 87 3.44 36.29 -3.21
C PRO A 87 1.97 36.45 -3.58
N THR A 88 1.07 35.76 -2.87
CA THR A 88 -0.25 36.24 -2.36
C THR A 88 -1.21 35.07 -2.21
N SER A 89 -1.33 34.53 -1.00
CA SER A 89 -2.61 34.35 -0.26
C SER A 89 -2.40 33.42 0.93
N THR A 90 -2.75 33.95 2.10
CA THR A 90 -2.51 33.42 3.44
C THR A 90 -3.46 32.27 3.76
N SER A 91 -2.94 31.05 3.84
CA SER A 91 -3.53 29.96 4.63
C SER A 91 -2.39 29.17 5.26
N THR A 92 -2.07 29.52 6.50
CA THR A 92 -0.94 28.95 7.24
C THR A 92 -1.31 27.57 7.77
N PHE A 93 -1.26 26.55 6.92
CA PHE A 93 -1.06 25.19 7.39
C PHE A 93 0.45 24.96 7.55
N PRO A 94 0.94 24.46 8.69
CA PRO A 94 2.36 24.20 8.86
C PRO A 94 2.80 23.15 7.84
N THR A 95 3.57 23.58 6.84
CA THR A 95 4.34 22.72 5.95
C THR A 95 5.47 22.10 6.75
N THR A 96 5.14 21.07 7.53
CA THR A 96 6.18 20.14 7.96
C THR A 96 6.56 19.37 6.69
N SER A 97 7.70 19.75 6.11
CA SER A 97 8.41 18.84 5.20
C SER A 97 8.53 17.53 5.96
N SER A 98 7.84 16.47 5.52
CA SER A 98 8.00 15.14 6.10
C SER A 98 9.48 14.85 6.11
N SER A 99 10.11 14.87 7.28
CA SER A 99 11.55 14.68 7.37
C SER A 99 11.86 13.32 6.78
N LYS A 100 12.62 13.29 5.70
CA LYS A 100 13.33 12.08 5.27
C LYS A 100 14.05 11.53 6.51
N GLY A 101 13.98 10.22 6.73
CA GLY A 101 14.54 9.60 7.91
C GLY A 101 13.83 9.90 9.22
N SER A 102 12.49 9.82 9.21
CA SER A 102 11.75 9.86 10.47
C SER A 102 12.00 8.60 11.30
N ILE A 103 12.39 7.50 10.64
CA ILE A 103 12.89 6.28 11.26
C ILE A 103 14.15 5.79 10.55
N SER A 104 15.01 5.05 11.26
CA SER A 104 16.12 4.30 10.66
C SER A 104 15.67 2.85 10.48
N GLY A 105 15.46 2.44 9.22
CA GLY A 105 15.05 1.07 8.90
C GLY A 105 14.23 0.95 7.61
N PRO A 106 13.91 -0.30 7.21
CA PRO A 106 13.14 -0.58 6.01
C PRO A 106 11.69 -0.08 6.13
N VAL A 107 11.20 0.53 5.06
CA VAL A 107 9.79 0.86 4.84
C VAL A 107 9.37 0.38 3.46
N LEU A 108 8.10 0.00 3.32
CA LEU A 108 7.54 -0.30 2.01
C LEU A 108 6.96 0.96 1.41
N HIS A 109 7.48 1.33 0.25
CA HIS A 109 7.14 2.55 -0.44
C HIS A 109 6.40 2.21 -1.74
N LEU A 110 5.21 2.80 -1.92
CA LEU A 110 4.38 2.68 -3.11
C LEU A 110 4.25 4.07 -3.70
N GLN A 111 4.69 4.26 -4.94
CA GLN A 111 4.61 5.55 -5.64
C GLN A 111 4.02 5.32 -7.03
N SER A 112 3.06 6.16 -7.42
CA SER A 112 2.40 6.09 -8.73
C SER A 112 1.61 7.38 -9.00
N PRO A 113 1.61 7.90 -10.25
CA PRO A 113 0.66 8.92 -10.68
C PRO A 113 -0.79 8.41 -10.71
N ASP A 114 -0.98 7.10 -10.89
CA ASP A 114 -2.29 6.45 -10.85
C ASP A 114 -2.44 5.60 -9.59
N ILE A 115 -3.18 6.14 -8.63
CA ILE A 115 -3.46 5.50 -7.35
C ILE A 115 -4.37 4.26 -7.46
N LYS A 116 -5.15 4.13 -8.54
CA LYS A 116 -6.16 3.05 -8.64
C LYS A 116 -5.56 1.72 -9.08
N THR A 117 -4.46 1.76 -9.83
CA THR A 117 -3.86 0.56 -10.45
C THR A 117 -2.56 0.14 -9.79
N THR A 118 -1.94 1.03 -9.00
CA THR A 118 -0.78 0.69 -8.17
C THR A 118 -1.24 0.36 -6.75
N PHE A 119 -1.24 -0.92 -6.38
CA PHE A 119 -1.75 -1.40 -5.10
C PHE A 119 -1.10 -2.70 -4.64
N ILE A 120 -1.32 -3.03 -3.36
CA ILE A 120 -1.07 -4.35 -2.79
C ILE A 120 -2.36 -4.85 -2.18
N ARG A 121 -2.69 -6.12 -2.42
CA ARG A 121 -3.86 -6.79 -1.87
C ARG A 121 -3.43 -7.93 -0.97
N PHE A 122 -4.00 -7.98 0.24
CA PHE A 122 -3.86 -9.09 1.17
C PHE A 122 -5.12 -9.96 1.14
N GLY A 123 -4.93 -11.28 0.99
CA GLY A 123 -6.03 -12.23 0.80
C GLY A 123 -6.62 -12.22 -0.62
N ASP A 124 -7.37 -13.25 -0.97
CA ASP A 124 -7.78 -13.49 -2.36
C ASP A 124 -8.91 -12.55 -2.81
N SER A 125 -8.95 -12.25 -4.12
CA SER A 125 -10.08 -11.52 -4.70
C SER A 125 -11.35 -12.38 -4.64
N PRO A 126 -12.53 -11.80 -4.30
CA PRO A 126 -13.78 -12.51 -4.53
C PRO A 126 -13.90 -12.84 -6.03
N SER A 127 -14.15 -14.10 -6.35
CA SER A 127 -14.36 -14.55 -7.73
C SER A 127 -15.75 -14.10 -8.22
N ASN A 128 -15.82 -13.34 -9.31
CA ASN A 128 -17.09 -12.99 -9.98
C ASN A 128 -17.70 -14.16 -10.79
N THR A 129 -17.02 -15.29 -10.89
CA THR A 129 -17.56 -16.50 -11.50
C THR A 129 -18.39 -17.25 -10.47
N GLY A 130 -19.68 -17.45 -10.74
CA GLY A 130 -20.64 -18.21 -9.92
C GLY A 130 -20.33 -19.71 -9.78
N ALA A 131 -19.05 -20.07 -9.63
CA ALA A 131 -18.59 -21.41 -9.34
C ALA A 131 -18.81 -21.70 -7.86
N SER A 132 -19.85 -22.49 -7.61
CA SER A 132 -20.15 -23.15 -6.36
C SER A 132 -19.05 -24.15 -5.96
N SER A 133 -17.99 -23.68 -5.30
CA SER A 133 -17.16 -24.51 -4.42
C SER A 133 -16.25 -23.64 -3.55
N SER A 134 -16.67 -23.43 -2.30
CA SER A 134 -15.83 -23.10 -1.14
C SER A 134 -14.72 -22.04 -1.29
N SER A 135 -14.94 -20.90 -0.61
CA SER A 135 -13.96 -19.90 -0.18
C SER A 135 -13.64 -18.76 -1.16
N SER A 136 -14.49 -17.73 -1.15
CA SER A 136 -13.98 -16.36 -1.26
C SER A 136 -13.06 -16.13 -0.04
N SER A 137 -11.78 -16.42 -0.22
CA SER A 137 -10.78 -16.46 0.85
C SER A 137 -10.27 -15.05 1.15
N GLY A 138 -11.17 -14.22 1.68
CA GLY A 138 -10.74 -13.11 2.50
C GLY A 138 -9.80 -13.61 3.61
N LEU A 139 -9.09 -12.70 4.25
CA LEU A 139 -8.17 -13.09 5.32
C LEU A 139 -8.89 -13.85 6.44
N ALA A 140 -10.19 -13.61 6.64
CA ALA A 140 -11.02 -14.24 7.68
C ALA A 140 -10.47 -13.96 9.08
N ILE A 141 -10.06 -12.70 9.30
CA ILE A 141 -9.54 -12.20 10.56
C ILE A 141 -10.71 -11.66 11.38
N ASN A 142 -10.79 -12.09 12.63
CA ASN A 142 -11.77 -11.63 13.61
C ASN A 142 -11.05 -10.74 14.64
N ALA A 143 -10.62 -9.57 14.18
CA ALA A 143 -10.02 -8.54 15.02
C ALA A 143 -10.87 -7.27 14.93
N PRO A 144 -11.20 -6.61 16.07
CA PRO A 144 -12.05 -5.43 16.06
C PRO A 144 -11.36 -4.17 15.51
N TYR A 145 -10.02 -4.16 15.46
CA TYR A 145 -9.23 -3.00 15.05
C TYR A 145 -8.22 -3.37 13.99
N LEU A 146 -8.03 -2.44 13.06
CA LEU A 146 -6.95 -2.44 12.08
C LEU A 146 -6.04 -1.25 12.38
N HIS A 147 -4.75 -1.52 12.57
CA HIS A 147 -3.74 -0.48 12.78
C HIS A 147 -2.83 -0.42 11.55
N LEU A 148 -2.58 0.81 11.07
CA LEU A 148 -1.61 1.07 10.00
C LEU A 148 -0.59 2.10 10.49
N PHE A 149 0.68 1.86 10.17
CA PHE A 149 1.75 2.82 10.38
C PHE A 149 2.12 3.41 9.02
N LEU A 150 1.70 4.66 8.78
CA LEU A 150 1.87 5.35 7.50
C LEU A 150 2.70 6.62 7.71
N LYS A 151 3.59 6.90 6.75
CA LYS A 151 4.34 8.15 6.67
C LYS A 151 3.69 9.05 5.61
N PRO A 152 3.23 10.26 5.95
CA PRO A 152 2.80 11.24 4.95
C PRO A 152 3.99 11.60 4.04
N LEU A 153 3.79 11.57 2.73
CA LEU A 153 4.85 11.80 1.73
C LEU A 153 4.91 13.25 1.22
N GLY A 154 4.07 14.14 1.74
CA GLY A 154 4.05 15.56 1.43
C GLY A 154 2.71 16.05 0.87
N GLN A 155 2.70 17.28 0.38
CA GLN A 155 1.50 17.87 -0.18
C GLN A 155 1.17 17.26 -1.55
N GLY A 156 -0.12 16.99 -1.80
CA GLY A 156 -0.59 16.47 -3.08
C GLY A 156 -0.46 14.95 -3.26
N THR A 157 0.12 14.23 -2.29
CA THR A 157 0.16 12.76 -2.32
C THR A 157 -1.13 12.18 -1.76
N ASN A 158 -1.81 11.38 -2.57
CA ASN A 158 -3.07 10.75 -2.19
C ASN A 158 -2.85 9.31 -1.73
N PHE A 159 -3.70 8.85 -0.81
CA PHE A 159 -3.72 7.49 -0.31
C PHE A 159 -5.17 7.02 -0.14
N TYR A 160 -5.44 5.74 -0.41
CA TYR A 160 -6.66 5.09 0.02
C TYR A 160 -6.40 3.64 0.42
N LEU A 161 -7.32 3.10 1.22
CA LEU A 161 -7.36 1.71 1.66
C LEU A 161 -8.79 1.19 1.49
N ASP A 162 -8.88 -0.03 0.98
CA ASP A 162 -10.12 -0.82 0.99
C ASP A 162 -10.01 -1.97 1.98
N VAL A 163 -11.05 -2.16 2.78
CA VAL A 163 -11.20 -3.30 3.69
C VAL A 163 -12.49 -4.03 3.38
N LEU A 164 -12.38 -5.29 2.93
CA LEU A 164 -13.51 -6.19 2.80
C LEU A 164 -13.91 -6.71 4.19
N VAL A 165 -15.14 -6.44 4.60
CA VAL A 165 -15.73 -6.93 5.86
C VAL A 165 -16.92 -7.82 5.55
N THR A 166 -17.19 -8.79 6.41
CA THR A 166 -18.34 -9.67 6.31
C THR A 166 -19.16 -9.57 7.59
N ASP A 167 -20.48 -9.43 7.46
CA ASP A 167 -21.41 -9.40 8.61
C ASP A 167 -21.73 -10.81 9.13
N GLU A 168 -22.50 -10.89 10.22
CA GLU A 168 -22.96 -12.14 10.82
C GLU A 168 -23.88 -12.98 9.91
N ARG A 169 -24.49 -12.34 8.89
CA ARG A 169 -25.38 -12.97 7.91
C ARG A 169 -24.61 -13.48 6.69
N GLY A 170 -23.29 -13.25 6.63
CA GLY A 170 -22.44 -13.62 5.50
C GLY A 170 -22.44 -12.60 4.36
N ASN A 171 -23.08 -11.44 4.51
CA ASN A 171 -23.02 -10.38 3.51
C ASN A 171 -21.66 -9.69 3.57
N SER A 172 -21.11 -9.33 2.42
CA SER A 172 -19.80 -8.70 2.32
C SER A 172 -19.91 -7.24 1.88
N TYR A 173 -19.12 -6.37 2.50
CA TYR A 173 -19.07 -4.93 2.25
C TYR A 173 -17.63 -4.48 2.09
N VAL A 174 -17.39 -3.44 1.31
CA VAL A 174 -16.08 -2.79 1.21
C VAL A 174 -16.15 -1.43 1.90
N ILE A 175 -15.34 -1.26 2.93
CA ILE A 175 -15.13 0.03 3.59
C ILE A 175 -13.89 0.66 2.95
N ARG A 176 -14.07 1.82 2.31
CA ARG A 176 -12.97 2.62 1.75
C ARG A 176 -12.70 3.81 2.65
N ALA A 177 -11.43 4.03 2.97
CA ALA A 177 -10.93 5.27 3.53
C ALA A 177 -9.95 5.91 2.55
N SER A 178 -10.04 7.22 2.32
CA SER A 178 -9.14 7.93 1.41
C SER A 178 -8.82 9.34 1.90
N THR A 179 -7.70 9.90 1.44
CA THR A 179 -7.25 11.26 1.83
C THR A 179 -7.87 12.38 1.01
N PHE A 180 -8.63 12.06 -0.04
CA PHE A 180 -9.14 13.03 -1.04
C PHE A 180 -10.67 13.09 -1.10
N GLN A 181 -11.37 12.18 -0.42
CA GLN A 181 -12.83 12.26 -0.28
C GLN A 181 -13.18 13.05 0.98
N VAL A 182 -13.98 14.10 0.82
CA VAL A 182 -14.38 15.01 1.91
C VAL A 182 -15.80 14.75 2.43
N SER A 183 -16.56 13.89 1.75
CA SER A 183 -17.89 13.48 2.17
C SER A 183 -18.02 11.96 2.06
N SER A 184 -18.78 11.37 2.96
CA SER A 184 -19.28 10.02 2.77
C SER A 184 -20.31 10.05 1.64
N SER A 185 -20.09 9.29 0.57
CA SER A 185 -21.16 8.99 -0.37
C SER A 185 -22.22 8.18 0.37
N SER A 186 -23.37 8.80 0.68
CA SER A 186 -24.56 8.05 1.07
C SER A 186 -24.94 7.14 -0.09
N PRO A 187 -25.35 5.87 0.15
CA PRO A 187 -26.00 5.07 -0.87
C PRO A 187 -27.28 5.74 -1.39
#